data_AF-A0A3D4H304-F1
#
_entry.id   AF-A0A3D4H304-F1
#
_cell.length_a   1.000
_cell.length_b   1.000
_cell.length_c   1.000
_cell.angle_alpha   90.00
_cell.angle_beta   90.00
_cell.angle_gamma   90.00
#
_symmetry.space_group_name_H-M   'P 1'
#
loop_
_entity.id
_entity.type
_entity.pdbx_description
1 polymer ?
#
loop_
_entity_poly.entity_id
_entity_poly.type
_entity_poly.pdbx_seq_one_letter_code
_entity_poly.pdbx_strand_id
1 'polypeptide(L)'
;MNDPIKFEVIRNALVETTEEMSAALRRSAYSTNIKTRCDYSCALFDRDINVLAQCFAQANHLGSMVRMVPLAIRDYGHENLGPGDTIVMNDPYLGGVHLNDIFVISPIYFEGEIQGYVS
;
A
#
# COMPACT_ATOMS: atom_id res chain seq x y z
N MET A 1 8.70 -13.88 -18.41
CA MET A 1 8.43 -15.08 -17.59
C MET A 1 7.63 -16.04 -18.45
N ASN A 2 8.15 -17.23 -18.78
CA ASN A 2 7.56 -18.12 -19.80
C ASN A 2 6.75 -19.29 -19.22
N ASP A 3 6.49 -19.28 -17.91
CA ASP A 3 5.69 -20.30 -17.23
C ASP A 3 4.37 -19.66 -16.73
N PRO A 4 3.23 -19.97 -17.38
CA PRO A 4 1.93 -19.38 -17.03
C PRO A 4 1.42 -19.87 -15.68
N ILE A 5 1.76 -21.09 -15.25
CA ILE A 5 1.34 -21.64 -13.95
C ILE A 5 2.05 -20.86 -12.85
N LYS A 6 3.38 -20.72 -12.96
CA LYS A 6 4.16 -19.96 -11.99
C LYS A 6 3.72 -18.49 -11.93
N PHE A 7 3.34 -17.91 -13.07
CA PHE A 7 2.84 -16.53 -13.11
C PHE A 7 1.58 -16.38 -12.28
N GLU A 8 0.58 -17.24 -12.50
CA GLU A 8 -0.67 -17.17 -11.73
C GLU A 8 -0.47 -17.47 -10.25
N VAL A 9 0.42 -18.40 -9.89
CA VAL A 9 0.74 -18.66 -8.47
C VAL A 9 1.30 -17.41 -7.80
N ILE A 10 2.27 -16.73 -8.43
CA ILE A 10 2.85 -15.49 -7.87
C ILE A 10 1.80 -14.39 -7.83
N ARG A 11 1.06 -14.18 -8.92
CA ARG A 11 0.02 -13.15 -8.99
C ARG A 11 -1.01 -13.31 -7.87
N ASN A 12 -1.54 -14.52 -7.65
CA ASN A 12 -2.51 -14.77 -6.60
C ASN A 12 -1.89 -14.58 -5.21
N ALA A 13 -0.64 -14.99 -4.98
CA ALA A 13 0.04 -14.76 -3.70
C ALA A 13 0.18 -13.26 -3.37
N LEU A 14 0.50 -12.41 -4.35
CA LEU A 14 0.60 -10.96 -4.14
C LEU A 14 -0.77 -10.34 -3.80
N VAL A 15 -1.85 -10.78 -4.47
CA VAL A 15 -3.22 -10.33 -4.17
C VAL A 15 -3.66 -10.78 -2.78
N GLU A 16 -3.47 -12.07 -2.43
CA GLU A 16 -3.82 -12.60 -1.11
C GLU A 16 -3.04 -11.90 0.01
N THR A 17 -1.79 -11.51 -0.22
CA THR A 17 -1.01 -10.71 0.75
C THR A 17 -1.74 -9.41 1.09
N THR A 18 -2.27 -8.71 0.08
CA THR A 18 -3.04 -7.47 0.31
C THR A 18 -4.39 -7.72 0.99
N GLU A 19 -5.04 -8.86 0.74
CA GLU A 19 -6.26 -9.25 1.43
C GLU A 19 -6.00 -9.60 2.91
N GLU A 20 -4.88 -10.25 3.22
CA GLU A 20 -4.46 -10.51 4.61
C GLU A 20 -4.14 -9.21 5.37
N MET A 21 -3.46 -8.25 4.71
CA MET A 21 -3.24 -6.90 5.25
C MET A 21 -4.57 -6.22 5.58
N SER A 22 -5.52 -6.25 4.65
CA SER A 22 -6.87 -5.71 4.81
C SER A 22 -7.59 -6.37 6.00
N ALA A 23 -7.54 -7.69 6.09
CA ALA A 23 -8.19 -8.43 7.15
C ALA A 23 -7.55 -8.16 8.53
N ALA A 24 -6.22 -8.00 8.58
CA ALA A 24 -5.51 -7.62 9.80
C ALA A 24 -5.89 -6.22 10.28
N LEU A 25 -5.87 -5.23 9.38
CA LEU A 25 -6.26 -3.84 9.66
C LEU A 25 -7.71 -3.76 10.17
N ARG A 26 -8.64 -4.42 9.49
CA ARG A 26 -10.04 -4.48 9.92
C ARG A 26 -10.20 -5.18 11.26
N ARG A 27 -9.43 -6.23 11.55
CA ARG A 27 -9.53 -6.94 12.84
C ARG A 27 -9.06 -6.07 14.00
N SER A 28 -8.00 -5.29 13.82
CA SER A 28 -7.42 -4.42 14.86
C SER A 28 -8.14 -3.07 15.00
N ALA A 29 -8.92 -2.66 14.00
CA ALA A 29 -9.62 -1.38 14.02
C ALA A 29 -10.72 -1.29 15.10
N TYR A 30 -10.68 -0.18 15.86
CA TYR A 30 -11.76 0.26 16.74
C TYR A 30 -12.80 1.15 16.03
N SER A 31 -12.37 1.89 14.99
CA SER A 31 -13.25 2.78 14.23
C SER A 31 -14.31 1.98 13.46
N THR A 32 -15.58 2.35 13.57
CA THR A 32 -16.67 1.74 12.81
C THR A 32 -16.55 1.99 11.31
N ASN A 33 -15.93 3.10 10.89
CA ASN A 33 -15.64 3.38 9.48
C ASN A 33 -14.71 2.31 8.88
N ILE A 34 -13.67 1.93 9.61
CA ILE A 34 -12.73 0.89 9.16
C ILE A 34 -13.33 -0.51 9.41
N LYS A 35 -13.80 -0.78 10.62
CA LYS A 35 -14.26 -2.11 11.06
C LYS A 35 -15.48 -2.63 10.30
N THR A 36 -16.44 -1.75 10.07
CA THR A 36 -17.79 -2.11 9.58
C THR A 36 -18.05 -1.57 8.19
N ARG A 37 -17.68 -0.31 7.91
CA ARG A 37 -17.88 0.29 6.57
C ARG A 37 -16.77 -0.08 5.58
N CYS A 38 -15.68 -0.67 6.05
CA CYS A 38 -14.52 -1.03 5.25
C CYS A 38 -13.96 0.16 4.45
N ASP A 39 -13.94 1.32 5.10
CA ASP A 39 -13.43 2.56 4.53
C ASP A 39 -11.91 2.67 4.73
N TYR A 40 -11.20 1.79 4.02
CA TYR A 40 -9.74 1.69 4.02
C TYR A 40 -9.30 0.92 2.76
N SER A 41 -8.01 0.90 2.45
CA SER A 41 -7.46 0.12 1.36
C SER A 41 -6.03 -0.29 1.68
N CYS A 42 -5.60 -1.40 1.09
CA CYS A 42 -4.24 -1.91 1.22
C CYS A 42 -3.70 -2.22 -0.18
N ALA A 43 -2.46 -1.82 -0.45
CA ALA A 43 -1.81 -2.03 -1.73
C ALA A 43 -0.32 -2.37 -1.58
N LEU A 44 0.17 -3.12 -2.55
CA LEU A 44 1.56 -3.50 -2.69
C LEU A 44 2.15 -2.80 -3.91
N PHE A 45 3.34 -2.24 -3.75
CA PHE A 45 4.09 -1.54 -4.79
C PHE A 45 5.43 -2.22 -5.04
N ASP A 46 5.88 -2.24 -6.29
CA ASP A 46 7.24 -2.64 -6.63
C ASP A 46 8.27 -1.58 -6.22
N ARG A 47 9.56 -1.90 -6.42
CA ARG A 47 10.68 -0.98 -6.16
C ARG A 47 10.57 0.35 -6.92
N ASP A 48 9.98 0.32 -8.11
CA ASP A 48 9.78 1.49 -8.97
C ASP A 48 8.47 2.25 -8.62
N ILE A 49 7.79 1.82 -7.57
CA ILE A 49 6.56 2.39 -7.01
C ILE A 49 5.36 2.25 -7.96
N ASN A 50 5.32 1.19 -8.76
CA ASN A 50 4.13 0.78 -9.48
C ASN A 50 3.28 -0.16 -8.63
N VAL A 51 1.96 -0.05 -8.73
CA VAL A 51 1.03 -0.95 -8.02
C VAL A 51 1.15 -2.37 -8.60
N LEU A 52 1.50 -3.33 -7.74
CA LEU A 52 1.56 -4.75 -8.06
C LEU A 52 0.24 -5.47 -7.74
N ALA A 53 -0.35 -5.14 -6.60
CA ALA A 53 -1.58 -5.75 -6.10
C ALA A 53 -2.31 -4.80 -5.14
N GLN A 54 -3.60 -5.04 -4.97
CA GLN A 54 -4.44 -4.32 -4.01
C GLN A 54 -5.55 -5.26 -3.51
N CYS A 55 -6.00 -5.04 -2.28
CA CYS A 55 -7.19 -5.71 -1.78
C CYS A 55 -8.45 -5.15 -2.45
N PHE A 56 -9.58 -5.83 -2.30
CA PHE A 56 -10.87 -5.25 -2.64
C PHE A 56 -11.08 -3.96 -1.83
N ALA A 57 -11.13 -2.84 -2.53
CA ALA A 57 -10.97 -1.50 -1.98
C ALA A 57 -11.98 -0.53 -2.60
N GLN A 58 -12.14 0.64 -1.98
CA GLN A 58 -12.91 1.71 -2.59
C GLN A 58 -12.17 2.28 -3.81
N ALA A 59 -12.87 2.45 -4.93
CA ALA A 59 -12.26 2.82 -6.22
C ALA A 59 -11.55 4.19 -6.18
N ASN A 60 -12.04 5.12 -5.36
CA ASN A 60 -11.40 6.42 -5.11
C ASN A 60 -10.01 6.27 -4.47
N HIS A 61 -9.83 5.33 -3.53
CA HIS A 61 -8.55 5.14 -2.85
C HIS A 61 -7.45 4.68 -3.79
N LEU A 62 -7.75 3.80 -4.76
CA LEU A 62 -6.76 3.39 -5.76
C LEU A 62 -6.21 4.58 -6.55
N GLY A 63 -7.09 5.47 -7.02
CA GLY A 63 -6.69 6.66 -7.75
C GLY A 63 -5.79 7.57 -6.91
N SER A 64 -6.11 7.75 -5.63
CA SER A 64 -5.30 8.51 -4.70
C SER A 64 -3.96 7.84 -4.40
N MET A 65 -3.92 6.55 -4.06
CA MET A 65 -2.71 5.80 -3.71
C MET A 65 -1.67 5.81 -4.84
N VAL A 66 -2.11 5.62 -6.09
CA VAL A 66 -1.23 5.66 -7.28
C VAL A 66 -0.52 7.00 -7.44
N ARG A 67 -1.09 8.09 -6.93
CA ARG A 67 -0.46 9.42 -6.95
C ARG A 67 0.34 9.71 -5.68
N MET A 68 -0.28 9.42 -4.54
CA MET A 68 0.17 9.83 -3.21
C MET A 68 1.41 9.04 -2.77
N VAL A 69 1.42 7.71 -2.96
CA VAL A 69 2.53 6.87 -2.52
C VAL A 69 3.84 7.22 -3.24
N PRO A 70 3.88 7.35 -4.59
CA PRO A 70 5.09 7.81 -5.27
C PRO A 70 5.53 9.21 -4.87
N LEU A 71 4.59 10.12 -4.63
CA LEU A 71 4.91 11.49 -4.22
C LEU A 71 5.61 11.50 -2.86
N ALA A 72 5.05 10.79 -1.87
CA ALA A 72 5.59 10.72 -0.51
C ALA A 72 7.00 10.14 -0.47
N ILE A 73 7.22 9.02 -1.17
CA ILE A 73 8.52 8.36 -1.22
C ILE A 73 9.56 9.25 -1.90
N ARG A 74 9.19 9.93 -3.00
CA ARG A 74 10.10 10.83 -3.72
C ARG A 74 10.44 12.09 -2.93
N ASP A 75 9.47 12.65 -2.21
CA ASP A 75 9.66 13.86 -1.41
C ASP A 75 10.52 13.58 -0.17
N TYR A 76 10.28 12.45 0.51
CA TYR A 76 11.09 12.05 1.66
C TYR A 76 12.48 11.54 1.26
N GLY A 77 12.61 10.91 0.09
CA GLY A 77 13.84 10.30 -0.41
C GLY A 77 13.95 8.83 -0.04
N HIS A 78 14.15 7.97 -1.05
CA HIS A 78 14.27 6.52 -0.88
C HIS A 78 15.43 6.13 0.03
N GLU A 79 16.54 6.83 -0.13
CA GLU A 79 17.78 6.67 0.61
C GLU A 79 17.65 6.99 2.11
N ASN A 80 16.58 7.70 2.50
CA ASN A 80 16.33 8.08 3.89
C ASN A 80 15.44 7.08 4.63
N LEU A 81 14.82 6.12 3.93
CA LEU A 81 13.97 5.09 4.54
C LEU A 81 14.82 3.90 4.96
N GLY A 82 14.83 3.53 6.23
CA GLY A 82 15.45 2.32 6.76
C GLY A 82 14.47 1.18 7.07
N PRO A 83 14.96 -0.02 7.45
CA PRO A 83 14.10 -1.11 7.89
C PRO A 83 13.27 -0.73 9.12
N GLY A 84 11.94 -0.85 9.01
CA GLY A 84 11.01 -0.52 10.09
C GLY A 84 10.49 0.93 10.05
N ASP A 85 11.03 1.78 9.18
CA ASP A 85 10.51 3.14 9.01
C ASP A 85 9.14 3.15 8.33
N THR A 86 8.40 4.23 8.50
CA THR A 86 7.08 4.41 7.89
C THR A 86 6.81 5.87 7.65
N ILE A 87 6.39 6.21 6.44
CA ILE A 87 5.91 7.55 6.09
C ILE A 87 4.42 7.60 6.42
N VAL A 88 4.00 8.67 7.09
CA VAL A 88 2.59 8.95 7.35
C VAL A 88 2.25 10.31 6.75
N MET A 89 1.17 10.37 5.98
CA MET A 89 0.71 11.64 5.42
C MET A 89 -0.80 11.66 5.17
N ASN A 90 -1.37 12.85 5.07
CA ASN A 90 -2.80 13.07 4.85
C ASN A 90 -3.10 14.37 4.08
N ASP A 91 -2.17 14.85 3.26
CA ASP A 91 -2.37 16.11 2.54
C ASP A 91 -3.47 15.98 1.47
N PRO A 92 -4.63 16.64 1.65
CA PRO A 92 -5.74 16.52 0.71
C PRO A 92 -5.50 17.26 -0.61
N TYR A 93 -4.57 18.23 -0.65
CA TYR A 93 -4.27 19.00 -1.86
C TYR A 93 -3.36 18.25 -2.83
N LEU A 94 -2.61 17.27 -2.32
CA LEU A 94 -1.67 16.49 -3.10
C LEU A 94 -2.28 15.24 -3.75
N GLY A 95 -3.54 14.91 -3.47
CA GLY A 95 -4.24 13.77 -4.07
C GLY A 95 -5.05 12.91 -3.11
N GLY A 96 -5.08 13.22 -1.82
CA GLY A 96 -6.06 12.64 -0.89
C GLY A 96 -7.50 13.03 -1.26
N VAL A 97 -8.49 12.20 -0.94
CA VAL A 97 -9.91 12.51 -1.21
C VAL A 97 -10.39 13.56 -0.21
N HIS A 98 -10.01 13.41 1.05
CA HIS A 98 -10.20 14.39 2.10
C HIS A 98 -9.19 14.22 3.25
N LEU A 99 -9.13 15.20 4.16
CA LEU A 99 -8.16 15.25 5.27
C LEU A 99 -8.17 14.01 6.20
N ASN A 100 -9.27 13.26 6.22
CA ASN A 100 -9.42 12.06 7.04
C ASN A 100 -8.71 10.84 6.45
N ASP A 101 -8.26 10.90 5.20
CA ASP A 101 -7.53 9.80 4.56
C ASP A 101 -6.07 9.87 4.97
N ILE A 102 -5.63 8.88 5.74
CA ILE A 102 -4.26 8.77 6.20
C ILE A 102 -3.58 7.65 5.42
N PHE A 103 -2.50 7.99 4.72
CA PHE A 103 -1.61 7.05 4.06
C PHE A 103 -0.51 6.65 5.04
N VAL A 104 -0.26 5.36 5.16
CA VAL A 104 0.79 4.79 5.99
C VAL A 104 1.62 3.90 5.09
N ILE A 105 2.83 4.33 4.75
CA ILE A 105 3.66 3.71 3.71
C ILE A 105 4.92 3.15 4.35
N SER A 106 5.15 1.85 4.22
CA SER A 106 6.33 1.17 4.78
C SER A 106 7.16 0.50 3.69
N PRO A 107 8.50 0.60 3.73
CA PRO A 107 9.37 -0.08 2.78
C PRO A 107 9.45 -1.59 3.09
N ILE A 108 9.45 -2.41 2.04
CA ILE A 108 9.76 -3.84 2.12
C ILE A 108 11.25 -4.02 1.92
N TYR A 109 11.93 -4.53 2.93
CA TYR A 109 13.36 -4.79 2.92
C TYR A 109 13.68 -6.26 2.67
N PHE A 110 14.62 -6.54 1.77
CA PHE A 110 15.17 -7.86 1.56
C PHE A 110 16.64 -7.75 1.16
N GLU A 111 17.51 -8.49 1.86
CA GLU A 111 18.97 -8.50 1.65
C GLU A 111 19.62 -7.10 1.70
N GLY A 112 19.14 -6.25 2.62
CA GLY A 112 19.71 -4.91 2.85
C GLY A 112 19.19 -3.83 1.90
N GLU A 113 18.32 -4.18 0.95
CA GLU A 113 17.79 -3.27 -0.05
C GLU A 113 16.27 -3.21 0.00
N ILE A 114 15.69 -2.06 -0.37
CA ILE A 114 14.24 -1.93 -0.53
C ILE A 114 13.82 -2.64 -1.82
N GLN A 115 12.87 -3.57 -1.75
CA GLN A 115 12.33 -4.30 -2.91
C GLN A 115 10.93 -3.84 -3.33
N GLY A 116 10.30 -3.00 -2.52
CA GLY A 116 8.95 -2.50 -2.77
C GLY A 116 8.39 -1.79 -1.55
N TYR A 117 7.09 -1.52 -1.56
CA TYR A 117 6.42 -0.80 -0.49
C TYR A 117 5.04 -1.39 -0.25
N VAL A 118 4.55 -1.24 0.98
CA VAL A 118 3.15 -1.47 1.33
C VAL A 118 2.52 -0.17 1.76
N SER A 119 1.23 -0.01 1.46
CA SER A 119 0.39 1.05 1.99
C SER A 119 -1.02 0.55 2.29
#